data_AF-A0A3A0V746-F1
#
_entry.id   AF-A0A3A0V746-F1
#
_cell.length_a   1.000
_cell.length_b   1.000
_cell.length_c   1.000
_cell.angle_alpha   90.00
_cell.angle_beta   90.00
_cell.angle_gamma   90.00
#
_symmetry.space_group_name_H-M   'P 1'
#
loop_
_entity.id
_entity.type
_entity.pdbx_description
1 polymer ?
#
loop_
_entity_poly.entity_id
_entity_poly.type
_entity_poly.pdbx_seq_one_letter_code
_entity_poly.pdbx_strand_id
1 'polypeptide(L)'
;TAEEEAAEWIKANMTKPVVGFVGGQTAPPGKRMGHAGAIISGGKGTAEEKIKTLNSCGVKTADTPSEIGTTLIDAAKEAGIYEQLLTVK
;
A
#
# COMPACT_ATOMS: atom_id res chain seq x y z
N THR A 1 3.22 -12.64 3.11
CA THR A 1 3.76 -13.22 1.86
C THR A 1 3.26 -12.42 0.65
N ALA A 2 4.02 -12.39 -0.45
CA ALA A 2 3.90 -11.49 -1.61
C ALA A 2 3.99 -9.97 -1.31
N GLU A 3 3.05 -9.38 -0.57
CA GLU A 3 3.13 -7.95 -0.22
C GLU A 3 4.28 -7.63 0.73
N GLU A 4 4.66 -8.57 1.61
CA GLU A 4 5.84 -8.44 2.48
C GLU A 4 7.14 -8.44 1.66
N GLU A 5 7.26 -9.36 0.69
CA GLU A 5 8.41 -9.43 -0.23
C GLU A 5 8.51 -8.17 -1.09
N ALA A 6 7.36 -7.67 -1.57
CA ALA A 6 7.30 -6.41 -2.29
C ALA A 6 7.76 -5.24 -1.41
N ALA A 7 7.33 -5.19 -0.14
CA ALA A 7 7.74 -4.16 0.80
C ALA A 7 9.26 -4.16 1.02
N GLU A 8 9.85 -5.34 1.27
CA GLU A 8 11.30 -5.48 1.43
C GLU A 8 12.05 -5.08 0.16
N TRP A 9 11.57 -5.49 -1.00
CA TRP A 9 12.18 -5.13 -2.27
C TRP A 9 12.10 -3.61 -2.52
N ILE A 10 10.96 -2.97 -2.22
CA ILE A 10 10.79 -1.51 -2.32
C ILE A 10 11.83 -0.82 -1.45
N LYS A 11 11.96 -1.24 -0.18
CA LYS A 11 12.93 -0.67 0.75
C LYS A 11 14.37 -0.79 0.24
N ALA A 12 14.72 -1.91 -0.39
CA ALA A 12 16.07 -2.18 -0.85
C ALA A 12 16.41 -1.57 -2.22
N ASN A 13 15.43 -1.36 -3.12
CA ASN A 13 15.70 -1.10 -4.54
C ASN A 13 14.98 0.13 -5.11
N MET A 14 13.90 0.60 -4.49
CA MET A 14 13.10 1.66 -5.08
C MET A 14 13.61 3.04 -4.66
N THR A 15 13.72 3.93 -5.64
CA THR A 15 14.15 5.34 -5.43
C THR A 15 13.00 6.33 -5.56
N LYS A 16 11.88 5.92 -6.17
CA LYS A 16 10.67 6.73 -6.26
C LYS A 16 9.82 6.53 -5.01
N PRO A 17 9.10 7.56 -4.52
CA PRO A 17 8.13 7.37 -3.46
C PRO A 17 7.06 6.36 -3.90
N VAL A 18 6.70 5.45 -3.01
CA VAL A 18 5.68 4.42 -3.25
C VAL A 18 4.53 4.62 -2.29
N VAL A 19 3.31 4.55 -2.83
CA VAL A 19 2.08 4.54 -2.05
C VAL A 19 1.29 3.27 -2.34
N GLY A 20 0.51 2.81 -1.37
CA GLY A 20 -0.26 1.58 -1.48
C GLY A 20 -1.66 1.69 -0.89
N PHE A 21 -2.55 0.80 -1.28
CA PHE A 21 -3.85 0.61 -0.63
C PHE A 21 -4.10 -0.89 -0.49
N VAL A 22 -4.46 -1.33 0.71
CA VAL A 22 -4.79 -2.73 0.98
C VAL A 22 -6.32 -2.85 1.07
N GLY A 23 -6.91 -3.50 0.07
CA GLY A 23 -8.34 -3.79 0.04
C GLY A 23 -8.73 -4.91 1.01
N GLY A 24 -10.00 -4.93 1.42
CA GLY A 24 -10.53 -6.00 2.27
C GLY A 24 -10.24 -5.86 3.76
N GLN A 25 -9.90 -4.65 4.24
CA GLN A 25 -9.70 -4.37 5.68
C GLN A 25 -10.93 -4.73 6.54
N THR A 26 -12.13 -4.60 5.98
CA THR A 26 -13.40 -4.93 6.64
C THR A 26 -13.93 -6.32 6.25
N ALA A 27 -13.11 -7.16 5.61
CA ALA A 27 -13.53 -8.48 5.18
C ALA A 27 -13.82 -9.38 6.41
N PRO A 28 -14.98 -10.04 6.48
CA PRO A 28 -15.28 -10.94 7.57
C PRO A 28 -14.36 -12.16 7.53
N PRO A 29 -13.94 -12.69 8.70
CA PRO A 29 -13.06 -13.86 8.77
C PRO A 29 -13.72 -15.08 8.09
N GLY A 30 -12.91 -15.89 7.40
CA GLY A 30 -13.38 -17.11 6.74
C GLY A 30 -14.23 -16.89 5.48
N LYS A 31 -14.37 -15.65 4.99
CA LYS A 31 -15.04 -15.36 3.72
C LYS A 31 -14.04 -15.04 2.62
N ARG A 32 -14.24 -15.66 1.46
CA ARG A 32 -13.53 -15.35 0.22
C ARG A 32 -14.19 -14.13 -0.43
N MET A 33 -13.44 -13.03 -0.56
CA MET A 33 -13.91 -11.81 -1.21
C MET A 33 -13.43 -11.77 -2.66
N GLY A 34 -14.23 -12.32 -3.59
CA GLY A 34 -13.98 -12.23 -5.03
C GLY A 34 -12.74 -13.02 -5.50
N HIS A 35 -11.60 -12.32 -5.68
CA HIS A 35 -10.35 -12.89 -6.22
C HIS A 35 -9.90 -14.11 -5.42
N ALA A 36 -9.39 -15.14 -6.12
CA ALA A 36 -9.03 -16.42 -5.51
C ALA A 36 -7.99 -16.30 -4.38
N GLY A 37 -7.11 -15.29 -4.45
CA GLY A 37 -6.09 -15.01 -3.42
C GLY A 37 -6.56 -14.14 -2.25
N ALA A 38 -7.79 -13.60 -2.27
CA ALA A 38 -8.33 -12.79 -1.18
C ALA A 38 -9.03 -13.67 -0.12
N ILE A 39 -8.29 -14.62 0.44
CA ILE A 39 -8.74 -15.47 1.55
C ILE A 39 -7.80 -15.23 2.73
N ILE A 40 -8.36 -14.83 3.87
CA ILE A 40 -7.65 -14.79 5.15
C ILE A 40 -7.66 -16.23 5.70
N SER A 41 -6.58 -16.98 5.47
CA SER A 41 -6.43 -18.36 5.96
C SER A 41 -5.45 -18.42 7.13
N GLY A 42 -5.91 -18.92 8.28
CA GLY A 42 -5.04 -19.21 9.44
C GLY A 42 -4.46 -17.99 10.17
N GLY A 43 -5.10 -16.82 10.05
CA GLY A 43 -4.71 -15.60 10.77
C GLY A 43 -3.45 -14.89 10.24
N LYS A 44 -2.88 -15.36 9.12
CA LYS A 44 -1.76 -14.71 8.42
C LYS A 44 -2.25 -13.99 7.17
N GLY A 45 -1.60 -12.87 6.85
CA GLY A 45 -1.94 -12.08 5.67
C GLY A 45 -3.18 -11.21 5.88
N THR A 46 -3.45 -10.84 7.13
CA THR A 46 -4.48 -9.84 7.44
C THR A 46 -4.12 -8.52 6.76
N ALA A 47 -5.13 -7.70 6.46
CA ALA A 47 -4.89 -6.39 5.87
C ALA A 47 -4.01 -5.52 6.79
N GLU A 48 -4.20 -5.62 8.11
CA GLU A 48 -3.42 -4.89 9.12
C GLU A 48 -1.93 -5.27 9.08
N GLU A 49 -1.59 -6.57 9.04
CA GLU A 49 -0.20 -7.02 8.94
C GLU A 49 0.47 -6.54 7.65
N LYS A 50 -0.26 -6.58 6.53
CA LYS A 50 0.24 -6.08 5.23
C LYS A 50 0.51 -4.58 5.29
N ILE A 51 -0.43 -3.80 5.83
CA ILE A 51 -0.30 -2.35 6.01
C ILE A 51 0.91 -2.04 6.90
N LYS A 52 1.05 -2.73 8.04
CA LYS A 52 2.17 -2.54 8.96
C LYS A 52 3.52 -2.82 8.28
N THR A 53 3.60 -3.90 7.50
CA THR A 53 4.85 -4.25 6.81
C THR A 53 5.20 -3.21 5.75
N LEU A 54 4.24 -2.82 4.91
CA LEU A 54 4.40 -1.77 3.89
C LEU A 54 4.90 -0.46 4.52
N ASN A 55 4.25 0.01 5.59
CA ASN A 55 4.64 1.23 6.31
C ASN A 55 6.04 1.12 6.91
N SER A 56 6.43 -0.05 7.46
CA SER A 56 7.78 -0.27 8.00
C SER A 56 8.90 -0.24 6.95
N CYS A 57 8.52 -0.41 5.67
CA CYS A 57 9.40 -0.33 4.52
C CYS A 57 9.36 1.04 3.80
N GLY A 58 8.64 2.02 4.36
CA GLY A 58 8.55 3.36 3.78
C GLY A 58 7.50 3.52 2.69
N VAL A 59 6.60 2.55 2.52
CA VAL A 59 5.43 2.69 1.64
C VAL A 59 4.32 3.37 2.42
N LYS A 60 3.82 4.51 1.95
CA LYS A 60 2.69 5.20 2.59
C LYS A 60 1.37 4.56 2.16
N THR A 61 0.62 4.00 3.10
CA THR A 61 -0.66 3.35 2.79
C THR A 61 -1.85 4.30 2.95
N ALA A 62 -2.74 4.34 1.96
CA ALA A 62 -4.03 5.03 2.09
C ALA A 62 -5.02 4.18 2.90
N ASP A 63 -5.82 4.82 3.75
CA ASP A 63 -6.84 4.13 4.56
C ASP A 63 -8.04 3.73 3.70
N THR A 64 -8.44 4.59 2.76
CA THR A 64 -9.53 4.34 1.81
C THR A 64 -9.09 4.46 0.34
N PRO A 65 -9.82 3.82 -0.62
CA PRO A 65 -9.51 3.98 -2.04
C PRO A 65 -9.55 5.43 -2.52
N SER A 66 -10.43 6.25 -1.95
CA SER A 66 -10.58 7.68 -2.27
C SER A 66 -9.37 8.52 -1.88
N GLU A 67 -8.57 8.07 -0.92
CA GLU A 67 -7.41 8.79 -0.40
C GLU A 67 -6.10 8.42 -1.11
N ILE A 68 -6.12 7.50 -2.08
CA ILE A 68 -4.91 7.13 -2.84
C ILE A 68 -4.29 8.37 -3.51
N GLY A 69 -5.13 9.25 -4.08
CA GLY A 69 -4.67 10.46 -4.75
C GLY A 69 -4.00 11.47 -3.80
N THR A 70 -4.63 11.74 -2.65
CA THR A 70 -4.06 12.65 -1.64
C THR A 70 -2.79 12.05 -1.02
N THR A 71 -2.78 10.76 -0.75
CA THR A 71 -1.60 10.04 -0.24
C THR A 71 -0.41 10.14 -1.21
N LEU A 72 -0.66 10.00 -2.51
CA LEU A 72 0.37 10.17 -3.54
C LEU A 72 0.92 11.60 -3.58
N ILE A 73 0.03 12.60 -3.51
CA ILE A 73 0.43 14.02 -3.50
C ILE A 73 1.32 14.30 -2.29
N ASP A 74 0.94 13.82 -1.11
CA ASP A 74 1.72 14.02 0.11
C ASP A 74 3.10 13.35 0.01
N ALA A 75 3.14 12.09 -0.43
CA ALA A 75 4.40 11.37 -0.63
C ALA A 75 5.31 12.08 -1.67
N ALA A 76 4.73 12.63 -2.74
CA ALA A 76 5.47 13.39 -3.74
C ALA A 76 6.01 14.73 -3.21
N LYS A 77 5.25 15.41 -2.34
CA LYS A 77 5.69 16.64 -1.65
C LYS A 77 6.82 16.36 -0.66
N GLU A 78 6.67 15.33 0.16
CA GLU A 78 7.70 14.87 1.11
C GLU A 78 9.01 14.50 0.38
N ALA A 79 8.90 13.88 -0.81
CA ALA A 79 10.04 13.54 -1.66
C ALA A 79 10.59 14.73 -2.48
N GLY A 80 9.95 15.90 -2.43
CA GLY A 80 10.38 17.10 -3.18
C GLY A 80 10.21 17.00 -4.70
N ILE A 81 9.38 16.08 -5.20
CA ILE A 81 9.19 15.84 -6.64
C ILE A 81 7.83 16.33 -7.16
N TYR A 82 6.95 16.84 -6.28
CA TYR A 82 5.57 17.19 -6.64
C TYR A 82 5.47 18.13 -7.86
N GLU A 83 6.24 19.22 -7.89
CA GLU A 83 6.24 20.18 -9.01
C GLU A 83 6.65 19.54 -10.35
N GLN A 84 7.46 18.48 -10.31
CA GLN A 84 7.91 17.76 -11.52
C GLN A 84 6.82 16.84 -12.08
N LEU A 85 5.81 16.49 -11.26
CA LEU A 85 4.69 15.64 -11.66
C LEU A 85 3.55 16.44 -12.30
N LEU A 86 3.54 17.76 -12.16
CA LEU A 86 2.52 18.63 -12.75
C LEU A 86 2.71 18.69 -14.27
N THR A 87 1.71 18.20 -15.00
CA THR A 87 1.71 18.18 -16.48
C THR A 87 1.23 19.49 -17.09
N VAL A 88 0.60 20.36 -16.28
CA VAL A 88 0.20 21.71 -16.66
C VAL A 88 0.96 22.67 -15.76
N LYS A 89 1.78 23.53 -16.37
CA LYS A 89 2.48 24.63 -15.70
C LYS A 89 1.60 25.87 -15.65
#